data_AF-A0A4Q3AY52-F1
#
_entry.id   AF-A0A4Q3AY52-F1
#
_cell.length_a   1.000
_cell.length_b   1.000
_cell.length_c   1.000
_cell.angle_alpha   90.00
_cell.angle_beta   90.00
_cell.angle_gamma   90.00
#
_symmetry.space_group_name_H-M   'P 1'
#
loop_
_entity.id
_entity.type
_entity.pdbx_description
1 polymer ?
#
loop_
_entity_poly.entity_id
_entity_poly.type
_entity_poly.pdbx_seq_one_letter_code
_entity_poly.pdbx_strand_id
1 'polypeptide(L)' 'MLGQYLENEAKIDSELIGAQGSHQEIGGYYKPDEDLTGKAMRPSATLNEILAKI' A
#
# COMPACT_ATOMS: atom_id res chain seq x y z
N MET A 1 -17.94 7.19 -4.61
CA MET A 1 -16.46 7.13 -4.69
C MET A 1 -15.82 7.68 -3.42
N LEU A 2 -16.02 8.96 -3.06
CA LEU A 2 -15.54 9.54 -1.77
C LEU A 2 -16.02 8.80 -0.50
N GLY A 3 -17.25 8.27 -0.50
CA GLY A 3 -17.78 7.52 0.64
C GLY A 3 -16.95 6.30 1.06
N GLN A 4 -16.36 5.56 0.11
CA GLN A 4 -15.54 4.39 0.43
C GLN A 4 -14.23 4.76 1.14
N TYR A 5 -13.65 5.93 0.83
CA TYR A 5 -12.46 6.42 1.52
C TYR A 5 -12.76 6.77 2.98
N LEU A 6 -13.87 7.48 3.22
CA LEU A 6 -14.29 7.87 4.58
C LEU A 6 -14.68 6.66 5.44
N GLU A 7 -15.41 5.70 4.86
CA GLU A 7 -15.82 4.48 5.58
C GLU A 7 -14.63 3.59 5.98
N ASN A 8 -13.53 3.64 5.22
CA ASN A 8 -12.37 2.78 5.43
C ASN A 8 -11.13 3.51 5.98
N GLU A 9 -11.21 4.80 6.28
CA GLU A 9 -10.09 5.65 6.69
C GLU A 9 -9.24 5.01 7.79
N ALA A 10 -9.86 4.67 8.92
CA ALA A 10 -9.16 4.06 10.05
C ALA A 10 -8.48 2.71 9.71
N LYS A 11 -9.08 1.92 8.81
CA LYS A 11 -8.51 0.65 8.37
C LYS A 11 -7.30 0.88 7.45
N ILE A 12 -7.43 1.81 6.50
CA ILE A 12 -6.35 2.21 5.59
C ILE A 12 -5.16 2.73 6.41
N ASP A 13 -5.40 3.60 7.39
CA ASP A 13 -4.36 4.10 8.29
C ASP A 13 -3.68 2.97 9.06
N SER A 14 -4.44 2.03 9.62
CA SER A 14 -3.87 0.88 10.31
C SER A 14 -3.00 0.00 9.40
N GLU A 15 -3.41 -0.21 8.15
CA GLU A 15 -2.63 -0.99 7.16
C GLU A 15 -1.33 -0.26 6.79
N LEU A 16 -1.39 1.05 6.57
CA LEU A 16 -0.23 1.88 6.22
C LEU A 16 0.77 2.01 7.38
N ILE A 17 0.28 2.22 8.61
CA ILE A 17 1.10 2.30 9.82
C ILE A 17 1.73 0.94 10.13
N GLY A 18 0.95 -0.15 10.00
CA GLY A 18 1.41 -1.51 10.27
C GLY A 18 2.57 -1.98 9.37
N ALA A 19 2.74 -1.38 8.19
CA ALA A 19 3.83 -1.69 7.27
C ALA A 19 5.18 -1.07 7.66
N GLN A 20 5.22 -0.19 8.67
CA GLN A 20 6.42 0.56 9.05
C GLN A 20 7.33 -0.23 10.01
N GLY A 21 8.57 0.25 10.16
CA GLY A 21 9.54 -0.27 11.14
C GLY A 21 10.22 -1.59 10.77
N SER A 22 9.71 -2.32 9.78
CA SER A 22 10.29 -3.56 9.28
C SER A 22 11.08 -3.34 7.99
N HIS A 23 12.08 -4.20 7.75
CA HIS A 23 12.81 -4.22 6.48
C HIS A 23 11.86 -4.52 5.32
N GLN A 24 12.04 -3.81 4.20
CA GLN A 24 11.29 -4.00 2.96
C GLN A 24 12.22 -4.49 1.87
N GLU A 25 11.89 -5.64 1.28
CA GLU A 25 12.63 -6.23 0.17
C GLU A 25 12.14 -5.65 -1.15
N ILE A 26 13.03 -5.00 -1.89
CA ILE A 26 12.72 -4.34 -3.18
C ILE A 26 13.55 -4.89 -4.34
N GLY A 27 14.40 -5.90 -4.13
CA GLY A 27 15.07 -6.64 -5.20
C GLY A 27 16.21 -5.91 -5.91
N GLY A 28 16.71 -4.79 -5.38
CA GLY A 28 17.83 -4.05 -5.96
C GLY A 28 17.97 -2.64 -5.38
N TYR A 29 19.05 -1.94 -5.75
CA TYR A 29 19.30 -0.57 -5.29
C TYR A 29 19.10 0.47 -6.40
N TYR A 30 19.89 0.40 -7.49
CA TYR A 30 19.77 1.32 -8.63
C TYR A 30 18.66 0.95 -9.62
N LYS A 31 18.29 -0.34 -9.65
CA LYS A 31 17.21 -0.88 -10.47
C LYS A 31 16.48 -1.94 -9.63
N PRO A 32 15.59 -1.52 -8.71
CA PRO A 32 14.83 -2.45 -7.91
C PRO A 32 13.85 -3.24 -8.79
N ASP A 33 13.40 -4.38 -8.27
CA ASP A 33 12.38 -5.19 -8.92
C ASP A 33 11.02 -4.48 -8.81
N GLU A 34 10.32 -4.36 -9.94
CA GLU A 34 9.08 -3.58 -10.02
C GLU A 34 7.95 -4.20 -9.20
N ASP A 35 7.85 -5.53 -9.18
CA ASP A 35 6.79 -6.25 -8.46
C ASP A 35 7.03 -6.17 -6.94
N LEU A 36 8.26 -6.37 -6.50
CA LEU A 36 8.64 -6.25 -5.09
C LEU A 36 8.47 -4.82 -4.59
N THR A 37 8.91 -3.84 -5.37
CA THR A 37 8.75 -2.41 -5.05
C THR A 37 7.27 -2.02 -5.01
N GLY A 38 6.48 -2.48 -5.98
CA GLY A 38 5.05 -2.21 -6.05
C GLY A 38 4.30 -2.72 -4.82
N LYS A 39 4.64 -3.93 -4.35
CA LYS A 39 4.08 -4.50 -3.11
C LYS A 39 4.50 -3.70 -1.88
N ALA A 40 5.78 -3.35 -1.76
CA ALA A 40 6.30 -2.60 -0.63
C ALA A 40 5.69 -1.18 -0.53
N MET A 41 5.49 -0.51 -1.67
CA MET A 41 4.99 0.87 -1.72
C MET A 41 3.45 0.98 -1.67
N ARG A 42 2.74 -0.13 -1.85
CA ARG A 42 1.26 -0.17 -1.84
C ARG A 42 0.74 -1.15 -0.77
N PRO A 43 1.10 -0.97 0.52
CA PRO A 43 0.83 -1.97 1.55
C PRO A 43 -0.64 -2.05 1.97
N SER A 44 -1.46 -1.03 1.68
CA SER A 44 -2.89 -1.05 1.98
C SER A 44 -3.67 -1.72 0.86
N ALA A 45 -4.07 -2.97 1.09
CA ALA A 45 -4.98 -3.70 0.20
C ALA A 45 -6.31 -2.95 0.03
N THR A 46 -6.84 -2.40 1.12
CA THR A 46 -8.12 -1.68 1.11
C THR A 46 -8.04 -0.45 0.20
N LEU A 47 -6.98 0.36 0.32
CA LEU A 47 -6.78 1.52 -0.54
C LEU A 47 -6.60 1.11 -2.02
N ASN A 48 -5.80 0.07 -2.27
CA ASN A 48 -5.55 -0.42 -3.63
C ASN A 48 -6.83 -0.89 -4.33
N GLU A 49 -7.72 -1.59 -3.61
CA GLU A 49 -9.01 -2.06 -4.15
C GLU A 49 -9.95 -0.90 -4.49
N ILE A 50 -9.94 0.18 -3.70
CA ILE A 50 -10.75 1.38 -4.00
C ILE A 50 -10.22 2.07 -5.26
N LEU A 51 -8.90 2.25 -5.36
CA LEU A 51 -8.25 2.88 -6.51
C LEU A 51 -8.43 2.09 -7.81
N ALA A 52 -8.45 0.76 -7.75
CA ALA A 52 -8.64 -0.10 -8.92
C ALA A 52 -10.02 0.02 -9.58
N LYS A 53 -10.99 0.66 -8.92
CA LYS A 53 -12.37 0.86 -9.42
C LYS A 53 -12.54 2.22 -10.11
N ILE A 54 -11.45 2.95 -10.36
CA ILE A 54 -11.39 4.28 -10.98
C ILE A 54 -10.63 4.15 -12.29
#